data_AF-A0A1I2BE32-F1
#
_entry.id   AF-A0A1I2BE32-F1
#
_cell.length_a   1.000
_cell.length_b   1.000
_cell.length_c   1.000
_cell.angle_alpha   90.00
_cell.angle_beta   90.00
_cell.angle_gamma   90.00
#
_symmetry.space_group_name_H-M   'P 1'
#
loop_
_entity.id
_entity.type
_entity.pdbx_description
1 polymer ?
#
loop_
_entity_poly.entity_id
_entity_poly.type
_entity_poly.pdbx_seq_one_letter_code
_entity_poly.pdbx_strand_id
1 'polypeptide(L)'
;MSALLRGLAALLLVLLALAAAGWFYARPWLAPPSAAPEQIAGTWSRVEAWAAETRQANAPIDGLYAALEPLRRAGAGDEAWDPTRPPEPAADPATQQALAALAAWGQAGGLGDELCIVDPADLSAGAPRTVEMFRLARLAFRHGRDDADPAFAAALRLGAYLRSRGPLLAGAVGFAIAHDALQVAEARNLPAGPAFMAFAPRREEVLPILAREAVCSLRLAEAALRSGAGQASDIAEPGVVARWSSAWVGPERELAMARWYLGERVAAAAAAGDDLTAVAATQALPAETDALPASLLVRSLAVDGASAVADMQATLAAYAARLGAPP
;
A
#
# COMPACT_ATOMS: atom_id res chain seq x y z
N MET A 1 -11.84 56.32 -30.94
CA MET A 1 -11.86 54.84 -30.82
C MET A 1 -13.16 54.44 -30.14
N SER A 2 -14.08 53.78 -30.86
CA SER A 2 -15.44 53.50 -30.38
C SER A 2 -15.43 52.53 -29.20
N ALA A 3 -16.46 52.58 -28.35
CA ALA A 3 -16.62 51.66 -27.21
C ALA A 3 -16.56 50.19 -27.64
N LEU A 4 -17.03 49.90 -28.86
CA LEU A 4 -16.99 48.58 -29.49
C LEU A 4 -15.55 48.07 -29.72
N LEU A 5 -14.64 48.94 -30.14
CA LEU A 5 -13.22 48.64 -30.34
C LEU A 5 -12.50 48.36 -29.01
N ARG A 6 -12.88 49.06 -27.93
CA ARG A 6 -12.35 48.80 -26.58
C ARG A 6 -12.85 47.48 -26.00
N GLY A 7 -14.13 47.14 -26.23
CA GLY A 7 -14.71 45.86 -25.82
C GLY A 7 -14.05 44.67 -26.53
N LEU A 8 -13.81 44.78 -27.84
CA LEU A 8 -13.08 43.76 -28.61
C LEU A 8 -11.63 43.58 -28.14
N ALA A 9 -10.92 44.68 -27.87
CA ALA A 9 -9.55 44.61 -27.35
C ALA A 9 -9.48 43.95 -25.96
N ALA A 10 -10.43 44.25 -25.07
CA ALA A 10 -10.51 43.62 -23.75
C ALA A 10 -10.83 42.12 -23.85
N LEU A 11 -11.76 41.72 -24.71
CA LEU A 11 -12.08 40.32 -24.94
C LEU A 11 -10.86 39.55 -25.49
N LEU A 12 -10.12 40.13 -26.43
CA LEU A 12 -8.91 39.53 -26.99
C LEU A 12 -7.82 39.34 -25.94
N LEU A 13 -7.64 40.32 -25.05
CA LEU A 13 -6.69 40.23 -23.93
C LEU A 13 -7.09 39.14 -22.93
N VAL A 14 -8.38 38.98 -22.64
CA VAL A 14 -8.88 37.89 -21.78
C VAL A 14 -8.66 36.53 -22.44
N LEU A 15 -8.95 36.41 -23.74
CA LEU A 15 -8.70 35.15 -24.47
C LEU A 15 -7.21 34.82 -24.55
N LEU A 16 -6.34 35.82 -24.76
CA LEU A 16 -4.89 35.64 -24.73
C LEU A 16 -4.38 35.28 -23.34
N ALA A 17 -4.93 35.88 -22.28
CA ALA A 17 -4.58 35.54 -20.90
C ALA A 17 -5.05 34.12 -20.55
N LEU A 18 -6.24 33.70 -20.99
CA LEU A 18 -6.73 32.34 -20.83
C LEU A 18 -5.94 31.33 -21.67
N ALA A 19 -5.52 31.69 -22.88
CA ALA A 19 -4.67 30.85 -23.71
C ALA A 19 -3.24 30.76 -23.17
N ALA A 20 -2.68 31.85 -22.63
CA ALA A 20 -1.37 31.89 -22.00
C ALA A 20 -1.37 31.16 -20.66
N ALA A 21 -2.42 31.33 -19.84
CA ALA A 21 -2.63 30.55 -18.64
C ALA A 21 -2.79 29.07 -19.01
N GLY A 22 -3.69 28.76 -19.94
CA GLY A 22 -3.87 27.40 -20.46
C GLY A 22 -2.57 26.79 -21.00
N TRP A 23 -1.75 27.57 -21.70
CA TRP A 23 -0.43 27.14 -22.17
C TRP A 23 0.56 26.93 -21.02
N PHE A 24 0.69 27.86 -20.07
CA PHE A 24 1.59 27.69 -18.93
C PHE A 24 1.18 26.53 -18.02
N TYR A 25 -0.13 26.35 -17.81
CA TYR A 25 -0.66 25.23 -17.06
C TYR A 25 -0.55 23.92 -17.83
N ALA A 26 -0.75 23.91 -19.16
CA ALA A 26 -0.69 22.69 -19.98
C ALA A 26 0.72 22.31 -20.46
N ARG A 27 1.68 23.24 -20.56
CA ARG A 27 3.00 23.01 -21.18
C ARG A 27 3.88 21.99 -20.46
N PRO A 28 3.94 21.94 -19.11
CA PRO A 28 4.59 20.84 -18.40
C PRO A 28 3.99 19.47 -18.78
N TRP A 29 2.71 19.43 -19.14
CA TRP A 29 1.95 18.22 -19.47
C TRP A 29 1.95 17.86 -20.96
N LEU A 30 2.08 18.87 -21.83
CA LEU A 30 2.22 18.71 -23.28
C LEU A 30 3.64 18.36 -23.69
N ALA A 31 4.64 18.64 -22.85
CA ALA A 31 5.96 18.07 -23.00
C ALA A 31 5.86 16.54 -22.85
N PRO A 32 6.36 15.74 -23.81
CA PRO A 32 6.49 14.30 -23.61
C PRO A 32 7.36 14.04 -22.37
N PRO A 33 7.27 12.85 -21.74
CA PRO A 33 8.30 12.44 -20.79
C PRO A 33 9.66 12.70 -21.44
N SER A 34 10.58 13.33 -20.71
CA SER A 34 11.92 13.65 -21.25
C SER A 34 12.69 12.38 -21.64
N ALA A 35 12.27 11.23 -21.12
CA ALA A 35 12.77 9.90 -21.43
C ALA A 35 12.17 9.32 -22.71
N ALA A 36 13.00 8.64 -23.50
CA ALA A 36 12.56 7.89 -24.67
C ALA A 36 11.66 6.69 -24.26
N PRO A 37 10.71 6.24 -25.12
CA PRO A 37 9.83 5.11 -24.81
C PRO A 37 10.58 3.83 -24.40
N GLU A 38 11.74 3.56 -25.01
CA GLU A 38 12.60 2.43 -24.69
C GLU A 38 13.17 2.50 -23.26
N GLN A 39 13.51 3.70 -22.79
CA GLN A 39 13.98 3.94 -21.43
C GLN A 39 12.86 3.70 -20.41
N ILE A 40 11.64 4.15 -20.71
CA ILE A 40 10.47 3.91 -19.87
C ILE A 40 10.19 2.41 -19.77
N ALA A 41 10.22 1.69 -20.90
CA ALA A 41 10.05 0.25 -20.94
C ALA A 41 11.13 -0.49 -20.14
N GLY A 42 12.40 -0.13 -20.32
CA GLY A 42 13.52 -0.74 -19.59
C GLY A 42 13.46 -0.50 -18.09
N THR A 43 13.06 0.70 -17.64
CA THR A 43 12.82 0.97 -16.22
C THR A 43 11.64 0.16 -15.70
N TRP A 44 10.53 0.09 -16.43
CA TRP A 44 9.35 -0.65 -16.01
C TRP A 44 9.60 -2.16 -15.88
N SER A 45 10.34 -2.78 -16.81
CA SER A 45 10.70 -4.20 -16.70
C SER A 45 11.52 -4.52 -15.44
N ARG A 46 12.32 -3.57 -14.94
CA ARG A 46 13.03 -3.72 -13.66
C ARG A 46 12.07 -3.64 -12.47
N VAL A 47 11.09 -2.74 -12.52
CA VAL A 47 10.02 -2.66 -11.50
C VAL A 47 9.27 -3.98 -11.41
N GLU A 48 8.88 -4.55 -12.55
CA GLU A 48 8.20 -5.85 -12.58
C GLU A 48 9.09 -6.98 -12.05
N ALA A 49 10.40 -6.94 -12.32
CA ALA A 49 11.34 -7.91 -11.76
C ALA A 49 11.43 -7.81 -10.22
N TRP A 50 11.59 -6.60 -9.67
CA TRP A 50 11.62 -6.38 -8.22
C TRP A 50 10.30 -6.75 -7.53
N ALA A 51 9.16 -6.47 -8.17
CA ALA A 51 7.85 -6.85 -7.64
C ALA A 51 7.70 -8.39 -7.53
N ALA A 52 8.36 -9.12 -8.43
CA ALA A 52 8.16 -10.54 -8.65
C ALA A 52 9.16 -11.46 -7.91
N GLU A 53 10.11 -10.90 -7.16
CA GLU A 53 11.22 -11.60 -6.50
C GLU A 53 10.78 -12.53 -5.34
N THR A 54 9.51 -12.50 -4.91
CA THR A 54 8.98 -13.25 -3.74
C THR A 54 7.99 -14.39 -4.07
N ARG A 55 8.13 -15.05 -5.24
CA ARG A 55 7.16 -16.03 -5.73
C ARG A 55 7.46 -17.49 -5.36
N GLN A 56 6.75 -18.00 -4.35
CA GLN A 56 6.24 -19.39 -4.30
C GLN A 56 4.98 -19.43 -3.43
N ALA A 57 3.82 -19.75 -4.04
CA ALA A 57 2.55 -19.93 -3.34
C ALA A 57 2.23 -21.42 -3.28
N ASN A 58 1.97 -21.97 -2.08
CA ASN A 58 1.68 -23.39 -1.89
C ASN A 58 0.38 -23.66 -1.11
N ALA A 59 -0.42 -22.64 -0.78
CA ALA A 59 -1.69 -22.81 -0.04
C ALA A 59 -2.75 -21.74 -0.42
N PRO A 60 -4.04 -22.10 -0.48
CA PRO A 60 -5.14 -21.16 -0.73
C PRO A 60 -5.51 -20.36 0.54
N ILE A 61 -5.70 -19.04 0.38
CA ILE A 61 -6.06 -18.10 1.45
C ILE A 61 -7.58 -18.01 1.69
N ASP A 62 -8.40 -18.63 0.83
CA ASP A 62 -9.86 -18.53 0.85
C ASP A 62 -10.48 -18.97 2.18
N GLY A 63 -9.93 -20.01 2.81
CA GLY A 63 -10.40 -20.47 4.12
C GLY A 63 -10.20 -19.43 5.22
N LEU A 64 -9.13 -18.63 5.15
CA LEU A 64 -8.89 -17.52 6.06
C LEU A 64 -9.86 -16.37 5.78
N TYR A 65 -10.08 -16.03 4.50
CA TYR A 65 -11.04 -14.98 4.13
C TYR A 65 -12.47 -15.30 4.57
N ALA A 66 -12.91 -16.55 4.41
CA ALA A 66 -14.24 -16.98 4.86
C ALA A 66 -14.41 -16.82 6.39
N ALA A 67 -13.34 -17.01 7.15
CA ALA A 67 -13.36 -16.89 8.61
C ALA A 67 -13.26 -15.43 9.11
N LEU A 68 -12.78 -14.50 8.29
CA LEU A 68 -12.72 -13.06 8.63
C LEU A 68 -14.07 -12.36 8.55
N GLU A 69 -15.00 -12.87 7.73
CA GLU A 69 -16.29 -12.22 7.51
C GLU A 69 -17.19 -12.19 8.78
N PRO A 70 -17.32 -13.26 9.56
CA PRO A 70 -18.00 -13.21 10.86
C PRO A 70 -17.35 -12.23 11.85
N LEU A 71 -16.02 -12.15 11.83
CA LEU A 71 -15.23 -11.27 12.69
C LEU A 71 -15.50 -9.79 12.38
N ARG A 72 -15.50 -9.46 11.08
CA ARG A 72 -15.85 -8.12 10.56
C ARG A 72 -17.25 -7.68 11.00
N ARG A 73 -18.25 -8.56 10.89
CA ARG A 73 -19.63 -8.24 11.32
C ARG A 73 -19.78 -8.05 12.83
N ALA A 74 -18.95 -8.73 13.61
CA ALA A 74 -18.96 -8.63 15.07
C ALA A 74 -18.25 -7.38 15.60
N GLY A 75 -17.45 -6.67 14.78
CA GLY A 75 -16.58 -5.60 15.25
C GLY A 75 -15.49 -6.09 16.22
N ALA A 76 -15.18 -7.39 16.20
CA ALA A 76 -14.17 -7.96 17.08
C ALA A 76 -12.77 -7.51 16.67
N GLY A 77 -11.97 -7.08 17.66
CA GLY A 77 -10.64 -6.51 17.43
C GLY A 77 -10.58 -4.99 17.25
N ASP A 78 -11.70 -4.28 17.43
CA ASP A 78 -11.76 -2.79 17.46
C ASP A 78 -11.36 -2.18 18.81
N GLU A 79 -11.15 -3.01 19.81
CA GLU A 79 -10.66 -2.58 21.11
C GLU A 79 -9.28 -1.95 21.01
N ALA A 80 -8.99 -0.99 21.88
CA ALA A 80 -7.67 -0.40 21.99
C ALA A 80 -6.61 -1.51 22.19
N TRP A 81 -5.54 -1.44 21.41
CA TRP A 81 -4.43 -2.37 21.52
C TRP A 81 -3.72 -2.20 22.86
N ASP A 82 -3.63 -3.29 23.62
CA ASP A 82 -2.93 -3.35 24.90
C ASP A 82 -2.07 -4.63 24.96
N PRO A 83 -0.74 -4.51 24.75
CA PRO A 83 0.17 -5.65 24.77
C PRO A 83 0.41 -6.19 26.19
N THR A 84 0.09 -5.41 27.23
CA THR A 84 0.30 -5.78 28.64
C THR A 84 -0.79 -6.70 29.18
N ARG A 85 -1.90 -6.80 28.46
CA ARG A 85 -3.02 -7.65 28.85
C ARG A 85 -2.60 -9.12 28.90
N PRO A 86 -2.90 -9.85 29.99
CA PRO A 86 -2.63 -11.28 30.05
C PRO A 86 -3.44 -12.03 28.99
N PRO A 87 -2.97 -13.19 28.52
CA PRO A 87 -3.71 -13.98 27.56
C PRO A 87 -5.01 -14.49 28.17
N GLU A 88 -6.13 -14.07 27.57
CA GLU A 88 -7.47 -14.54 27.91
C GLU A 88 -7.89 -15.59 26.86
N PRO A 89 -8.67 -16.63 27.19
CA PRO A 89 -9.25 -17.50 26.17
C PRO A 89 -10.24 -16.73 25.30
N ALA A 90 -10.28 -17.01 23.99
CA ALA A 90 -11.29 -16.45 23.11
C ALA A 90 -12.68 -16.92 23.57
N ALA A 91 -13.51 -15.98 24.05
CA ALA A 91 -14.81 -16.32 24.63
C ALA A 91 -15.92 -16.42 23.58
N ASP A 92 -15.83 -15.66 22.48
CA ASP A 92 -16.84 -15.66 21.43
C ASP A 92 -16.52 -16.66 20.30
N PRO A 93 -17.54 -17.30 19.70
CA PRO A 93 -17.33 -18.29 18.65
C PRO A 93 -16.68 -17.74 17.37
N ALA A 94 -16.88 -16.46 17.05
CA ALA A 94 -16.34 -15.86 15.83
C ALA A 94 -14.82 -15.71 15.93
N THR A 95 -14.31 -15.22 17.07
CA THR A 95 -12.88 -15.16 17.37
C THR A 95 -12.26 -16.55 17.39
N GLN A 96 -12.90 -17.54 18.03
CA GLN A 96 -12.40 -18.92 18.03
C GLN A 96 -12.27 -19.49 16.62
N GLN A 97 -13.28 -19.30 15.77
CA GLN A 97 -13.26 -19.75 14.39
C GLN A 97 -12.17 -19.06 13.58
N ALA A 98 -12.00 -17.74 13.73
CA ALA A 98 -11.00 -16.98 13.00
C ALA A 98 -9.56 -17.36 13.42
N LEU A 99 -9.31 -17.55 14.72
CA LEU A 99 -8.01 -18.00 15.22
C LEU A 99 -7.68 -19.43 14.77
N ALA A 100 -8.67 -20.33 14.77
CA ALA A 100 -8.50 -21.68 14.24
C ALA A 100 -8.19 -21.69 12.74
N ALA A 101 -8.88 -20.84 11.96
CA ALA A 101 -8.61 -20.67 10.54
C ALA A 101 -7.21 -20.10 10.27
N LEU A 102 -6.78 -19.11 11.08
CA LEU A 102 -5.42 -18.56 11.00
C LEU A 102 -4.37 -19.64 11.28
N ALA A 103 -4.54 -20.41 12.37
CA ALA A 103 -3.62 -21.49 12.72
C ALA A 103 -3.55 -22.56 11.62
N ALA A 104 -4.70 -22.98 11.08
CA ALA A 104 -4.77 -23.95 9.98
C ALA A 104 -4.09 -23.42 8.71
N TRP A 105 -4.33 -22.16 8.35
CA TRP A 105 -3.65 -21.50 7.22
C TRP A 105 -2.14 -21.43 7.43
N GLY A 106 -1.69 -21.08 8.64
CA GLY A 106 -0.27 -21.08 9.02
C GLY A 106 0.36 -22.47 8.91
N GLN A 107 -0.31 -23.51 9.40
CA GLN A 107 0.15 -24.90 9.29
C GLN A 107 0.23 -25.38 7.84
N ALA A 108 -0.68 -24.93 6.97
CA ALA A 108 -0.66 -25.22 5.54
C ALA A 108 0.46 -24.51 4.76
N GLY A 109 1.28 -23.68 5.43
CA GLY A 109 2.39 -22.96 4.82
C GLY A 109 2.26 -21.46 4.94
N GLY A 110 1.06 -20.92 5.18
CA GLY A 110 0.82 -19.49 5.35
C GLY A 110 1.17 -18.67 4.12
N LEU A 111 0.69 -19.14 2.96
CA LEU A 111 0.90 -18.50 1.66
C LEU A 111 -0.46 -18.18 1.03
N GLY A 112 -0.43 -17.36 -0.01
CA GLY A 112 -1.62 -16.90 -0.73
C GLY A 112 -1.24 -16.14 -2.00
N ASP A 113 -2.26 -15.63 -2.69
CA ASP A 113 -2.11 -14.89 -3.95
C ASP A 113 -1.53 -13.47 -3.76
N GLU A 114 -1.15 -12.83 -4.86
CA GLU A 114 -0.74 -11.42 -4.85
C GLU A 114 -1.89 -10.54 -4.35
N LEU A 115 -1.61 -9.63 -3.41
CA LEU A 115 -2.63 -8.80 -2.76
C LEU A 115 -2.86 -7.47 -3.49
N CYS A 116 -2.55 -7.39 -4.78
CA CYS A 116 -2.96 -6.24 -5.58
C CYS A 116 -4.48 -6.16 -5.54
N ILE A 117 -5.02 -5.07 -5.00
CA ILE A 117 -6.45 -4.78 -5.09
C ILE A 117 -6.69 -4.29 -6.51
N VAL A 118 -7.13 -5.19 -7.39
CA VAL A 118 -7.37 -4.89 -8.81
C VAL A 118 -8.87 -4.84 -9.15
N ASP A 119 -9.74 -5.32 -8.27
CA ASP A 119 -11.18 -5.31 -8.50
C ASP A 119 -11.84 -4.10 -7.82
N PRO A 120 -12.46 -3.17 -8.60
CA PRO A 120 -13.28 -2.11 -8.05
C PRO A 120 -14.41 -2.61 -7.12
N ALA A 121 -14.90 -3.84 -7.30
CA ALA A 121 -15.90 -4.44 -6.42
C ALA A 121 -15.34 -4.64 -4.99
N ASP A 122 -14.06 -4.99 -4.85
CA ASP A 122 -13.40 -5.15 -3.55
C ASP A 122 -13.21 -3.79 -2.82
N LEU A 123 -13.12 -2.67 -3.56
CA LEU A 123 -13.04 -1.32 -2.97
C LEU A 123 -14.38 -0.88 -2.36
N SER A 124 -15.50 -1.31 -2.94
CA SER A 124 -16.85 -0.95 -2.49
C SER A 124 -17.34 -1.71 -1.25
N ALA A 125 -16.65 -2.79 -0.85
CA ALA A 125 -17.10 -3.71 0.19
C ALA A 125 -16.81 -3.27 1.65
N GLY A 126 -16.11 -2.14 1.84
CA GLY A 126 -15.82 -1.58 3.16
C GLY A 126 -14.65 -2.28 3.88
N ALA A 127 -13.66 -1.47 4.28
CA ALA A 127 -12.35 -1.82 4.84
C ALA A 127 -11.49 -2.75 3.94
N PRO A 128 -10.24 -2.37 3.60
CA PRO A 128 -9.34 -3.30 2.92
C PRO A 128 -9.19 -4.55 3.79
N ARG A 129 -9.28 -5.76 3.20
CA ARG A 129 -9.13 -7.05 3.92
C ARG A 129 -7.87 -7.13 4.79
N THR A 130 -6.86 -6.32 4.45
CA THR A 130 -5.64 -6.07 5.23
C THR A 130 -5.91 -5.58 6.67
N VAL A 131 -6.93 -4.74 6.88
CA VAL A 131 -7.33 -4.26 8.22
C VAL A 131 -7.89 -5.41 9.06
N GLU A 132 -8.73 -6.26 8.48
CA GLU A 132 -9.26 -7.43 9.18
C GLU A 132 -8.15 -8.45 9.50
N MET A 133 -7.19 -8.63 8.60
CA MET A 133 -5.98 -9.42 8.85
C MET A 133 -5.15 -8.86 9.99
N PHE A 134 -5.03 -7.53 10.09
CA PHE A 134 -4.35 -6.87 11.19
C PHE A 134 -5.05 -7.09 12.53
N ARG A 135 -6.39 -6.91 12.57
CA ARG A 135 -7.20 -7.21 13.75
C ARG A 135 -7.07 -8.67 14.18
N LEU A 136 -7.09 -9.59 13.21
CA LEU A 136 -6.91 -11.02 13.48
C LEU A 136 -5.53 -11.32 14.07
N ALA A 137 -4.46 -10.69 13.59
CA ALA A 137 -3.13 -10.84 14.18
C ALA A 137 -3.08 -10.34 15.63
N ARG A 138 -3.69 -9.19 15.92
CA ARG A 138 -3.80 -8.67 17.29
C ARG A 138 -4.60 -9.59 18.21
N LEU A 139 -5.69 -10.19 17.71
CA LEU A 139 -6.44 -11.20 18.45
C LEU A 139 -5.58 -12.43 18.73
N ALA A 140 -4.80 -12.89 17.74
CA ALA A 140 -3.89 -14.01 17.93
C ALA A 140 -2.82 -13.71 19.00
N PHE A 141 -2.25 -12.50 19.03
CA PHE A 141 -1.31 -12.10 20.08
C PHE A 141 -1.98 -11.93 21.45
N ARG A 142 -3.22 -11.43 21.47
CA ARG A 142 -4.00 -11.29 22.69
C ARG A 142 -4.27 -12.65 23.34
N HIS A 143 -4.70 -13.63 22.55
CA HIS A 143 -5.15 -14.93 23.04
C HIS A 143 -4.02 -15.98 23.12
N GLY A 144 -2.96 -15.82 22.33
CA GLY A 144 -1.79 -16.68 22.33
C GLY A 144 -0.92 -16.47 23.57
N ARG A 145 -0.36 -17.56 24.09
CA ARG A 145 0.48 -17.54 25.30
C ARG A 145 1.92 -17.13 25.03
N ASP A 146 2.48 -17.65 23.95
CA ASP A 146 3.86 -17.47 23.51
C ASP A 146 3.96 -17.66 21.99
N ASP A 147 5.17 -17.63 21.44
CA ASP A 147 5.40 -17.80 20.00
C ASP A 147 5.32 -19.26 19.51
N ALA A 148 5.15 -20.22 20.42
CA ALA A 148 4.86 -21.62 20.09
C ALA A 148 3.35 -21.89 19.96
N ASP A 149 2.50 -20.98 20.45
CA ASP A 149 1.06 -21.02 20.22
C ASP A 149 0.77 -20.98 18.69
N PRO A 150 -0.04 -21.92 18.15
CA PRO A 150 -0.30 -22.00 16.72
C PRO A 150 -0.87 -20.72 16.11
N ALA A 151 -1.74 -19.99 16.82
CA ALA A 151 -2.32 -18.75 16.33
C ALA A 151 -1.30 -17.61 16.37
N PHE A 152 -0.51 -17.52 17.44
CA PHE A 152 0.57 -16.52 17.56
C PHE A 152 1.61 -16.69 16.44
N ALA A 153 2.11 -17.91 16.25
CA ALA A 153 3.08 -18.24 15.19
C ALA A 153 2.49 -17.96 13.79
N ALA A 154 1.21 -18.27 13.59
CA ALA A 154 0.52 -17.98 12.34
C ALA A 154 0.30 -16.48 12.11
N ALA A 155 0.14 -15.66 13.16
CA ALA A 155 0.10 -14.20 13.03
C ALA A 155 1.45 -13.61 12.62
N LEU A 156 2.56 -14.08 13.20
CA LEU A 156 3.90 -13.71 12.73
C LEU A 156 4.10 -14.05 11.25
N ARG A 157 3.66 -15.24 10.85
CA ARG A 157 3.68 -15.68 9.46
C ARG A 157 2.76 -14.84 8.56
N LEU A 158 1.58 -14.42 9.04
CA LEU A 158 0.69 -13.50 8.35
C LEU A 158 1.39 -12.17 8.07
N GLY A 159 2.13 -11.63 9.05
CA GLY A 159 2.97 -10.45 8.84
C GLY A 159 3.99 -10.64 7.72
N ALA A 160 4.72 -11.75 7.72
CA ALA A 160 5.67 -12.09 6.66
C ALA A 160 5.01 -12.28 5.28
N TYR A 161 3.84 -12.91 5.24
CA TYR A 161 3.03 -13.04 4.04
C TYR A 161 2.65 -11.68 3.46
N LEU A 162 2.14 -10.77 4.29
CA LEU A 162 1.76 -9.43 3.87
C LEU A 162 2.96 -8.62 3.36
N ARG A 163 4.14 -8.72 3.99
CA ARG A 163 5.38 -8.09 3.49
C ARG A 163 5.83 -8.67 2.15
N SER A 164 5.68 -9.98 1.96
CA SER A 164 6.14 -10.66 0.74
C SER A 164 5.20 -10.54 -0.46
N ARG A 165 3.88 -10.38 -0.24
CA ARG A 165 2.84 -10.39 -1.28
C ARG A 165 2.02 -9.12 -1.39
N GLY A 166 2.17 -8.22 -0.44
CA GLY A 166 1.43 -6.98 -0.34
C GLY A 166 2.05 -5.82 -1.13
N PRO A 167 1.22 -4.91 -1.68
CA PRO A 167 1.63 -3.54 -1.96
C PRO A 167 1.84 -2.76 -0.64
N LEU A 168 2.07 -1.45 -0.69
CA LEU A 168 2.58 -0.64 0.43
C LEU A 168 1.75 -0.77 1.71
N LEU A 169 0.43 -0.66 1.63
CA LEU A 169 -0.45 -0.78 2.79
C LEU A 169 -0.34 -2.16 3.46
N ALA A 170 -0.40 -3.23 2.66
CA ALA A 170 -0.26 -4.59 3.17
C ALA A 170 1.13 -4.83 3.75
N GLY A 171 2.18 -4.38 3.06
CA GLY A 171 3.54 -4.40 3.58
C GLY A 171 3.64 -3.71 4.93
N ALA A 172 3.17 -2.47 5.05
CA ALA A 172 3.17 -1.68 6.29
C ALA A 172 2.42 -2.38 7.42
N VAL A 173 1.24 -2.96 7.14
CA VAL A 173 0.53 -3.79 8.12
C VAL A 173 1.36 -5.00 8.52
N GLY A 174 2.06 -5.66 7.59
CA GLY A 174 2.95 -6.76 7.90
C GLY A 174 4.13 -6.37 8.80
N PHE A 175 4.63 -5.14 8.71
CA PHE A 175 5.59 -4.57 9.67
C PHE A 175 4.92 -4.24 11.00
N ALA A 176 3.72 -3.65 11.00
CA ALA A 176 2.96 -3.34 12.22
C ALA A 176 2.65 -4.61 13.04
N ILE A 177 2.29 -5.73 12.39
CA ILE A 177 2.12 -7.03 13.04
C ILE A 177 3.41 -7.48 13.74
N ALA A 178 4.56 -7.30 13.09
CA ALA A 178 5.84 -7.63 13.69
C ALA A 178 6.16 -6.72 14.89
N HIS A 179 5.84 -5.44 14.79
CA HIS A 179 5.98 -4.48 15.89
C HIS A 179 5.07 -4.83 17.08
N ASP A 180 3.80 -5.13 16.85
CA ASP A 180 2.86 -5.55 17.90
C ASP A 180 3.36 -6.84 18.59
N ALA A 181 3.92 -7.79 17.84
CA ALA A 181 4.51 -8.99 18.42
C ALA A 181 5.69 -8.66 19.35
N LEU A 182 6.57 -7.72 18.98
CA LEU A 182 7.64 -7.24 19.87
C LEU A 182 7.07 -6.64 21.14
N GLN A 183 6.06 -5.76 21.04
CA GLN A 183 5.44 -5.16 22.21
C GLN A 183 4.85 -6.21 23.15
N VAL A 184 4.19 -7.24 22.61
CA VAL A 184 3.70 -8.38 23.41
C VAL A 184 4.85 -9.15 24.07
N ALA A 185 5.91 -9.43 23.31
CA ALA A 185 7.06 -10.15 23.84
C ALA A 185 7.77 -9.38 24.96
N GLU A 186 7.92 -8.06 24.83
CA GLU A 186 8.48 -7.19 25.86
C GLU A 186 7.57 -7.13 27.08
N ALA A 187 6.29 -6.83 26.88
CA ALA A 187 5.32 -6.68 27.97
C ALA A 187 5.14 -7.96 28.80
N ARG A 188 5.31 -9.12 28.16
CA ARG A 188 5.13 -10.44 28.78
C ARG A 188 6.44 -11.16 29.10
N ASN A 189 7.60 -10.52 28.88
CA ASN A 189 8.93 -11.12 29.02
C ASN A 189 9.07 -12.45 28.26
N LEU A 190 8.53 -12.54 27.04
CA LEU A 190 8.65 -13.72 26.19
C LEU A 190 10.01 -13.72 25.49
N PRO A 191 10.73 -14.85 25.46
CA PRO A 191 11.95 -14.96 24.67
C PRO A 191 11.63 -14.86 23.17
N ALA A 192 12.57 -14.35 22.38
CA ALA A 192 12.49 -14.39 20.92
C ALA A 192 12.74 -15.82 20.43
N GLY A 193 11.68 -16.63 20.37
CA GLY A 193 11.74 -18.01 19.93
C GLY A 193 11.86 -18.18 18.40
N PRO A 194 11.77 -19.44 17.91
CA PRO A 194 11.98 -19.76 16.51
C PRO A 194 11.05 -19.02 15.54
N ALA A 195 9.80 -18.73 15.94
CA ALA A 195 8.86 -18.05 15.06
C ALA A 195 9.22 -16.56 14.91
N PHE A 196 9.64 -15.90 15.99
CA PHE A 196 10.15 -14.53 15.95
C PHE A 196 11.36 -14.41 15.01
N MET A 197 12.30 -15.33 15.10
CA MET A 197 13.48 -15.33 14.23
C MET A 197 13.14 -15.64 12.78
N ALA A 198 12.29 -16.64 12.54
CA ALA A 198 11.95 -17.09 11.19
C ALA A 198 11.15 -16.04 10.39
N PHE A 199 10.32 -15.24 11.07
CA PHE A 199 9.43 -14.27 10.44
C PHE A 199 9.80 -12.82 10.77
N ALA A 200 11.04 -12.59 11.21
CA ALA A 200 11.57 -11.25 11.42
C ALA A 200 11.43 -10.41 10.14
N PRO A 201 11.00 -9.14 10.25
CA PRO A 201 11.00 -8.22 9.12
C PRO A 201 12.44 -8.00 8.65
N ARG A 202 12.62 -7.90 7.34
CA ARG A 202 13.94 -7.72 6.73
C ARG A 202 13.96 -6.51 5.83
N ARG A 203 15.13 -5.89 5.75
CA ARG A 203 15.31 -4.65 5.01
C ARG A 203 15.06 -4.84 3.51
N GLU A 204 15.52 -5.97 2.96
CA GLU A 204 15.34 -6.34 1.56
C GLU A 204 13.86 -6.49 1.15
N GLU A 205 12.92 -6.49 2.10
CA GLU A 205 11.48 -6.57 1.82
C GLU A 205 10.89 -5.22 1.35
N VAL A 206 11.56 -4.10 1.65
CA VAL A 206 11.03 -2.75 1.38
C VAL A 206 10.93 -2.44 -0.12
N LEU A 207 12.00 -2.67 -0.89
CA LEU A 207 12.00 -2.37 -2.32
C LEU A 207 10.95 -3.20 -3.10
N PRO A 208 10.82 -4.53 -2.88
CA PRO A 208 9.74 -5.31 -3.48
C PRO A 208 8.34 -4.82 -3.13
N ILE A 209 8.12 -4.31 -1.90
CA ILE A 209 6.82 -3.72 -1.50
C ILE A 209 6.52 -2.47 -2.34
N LEU A 210 7.50 -1.57 -2.50
CA LEU A 210 7.35 -0.35 -3.32
C LEU A 210 7.15 -0.68 -4.80
N ALA A 211 7.85 -1.69 -5.31
CA ALA A 211 7.71 -2.15 -6.68
C ALA A 211 6.31 -2.76 -6.94
N ARG A 212 5.79 -3.57 -6.00
CA ARG A 212 4.42 -4.09 -6.08
C ARG A 212 3.39 -2.96 -6.03
N GLU A 213 3.56 -1.98 -5.15
CA GLU A 213 2.69 -0.81 -5.10
C GLU A 213 2.60 -0.10 -6.46
N ALA A 214 3.74 0.14 -7.12
CA ALA A 214 3.78 0.71 -8.46
C ALA A 214 3.01 -0.15 -9.48
N VAL A 215 3.24 -1.47 -9.49
CA VAL A 215 2.54 -2.41 -10.41
C VAL A 215 1.03 -2.42 -10.14
N CYS A 216 0.60 -2.53 -8.88
CA CYS A 216 -0.81 -2.55 -8.53
C CYS A 216 -1.51 -1.23 -8.90
N SER A 217 -0.85 -0.10 -8.64
CA SER A 217 -1.35 1.24 -9.01
C SER A 217 -1.57 1.38 -10.52
N LEU A 218 -0.62 0.90 -11.31
CA LEU A 218 -0.72 0.96 -12.76
C LEU A 218 -1.86 0.08 -13.27
N ARG A 219 -2.03 -1.13 -12.73
CA ARG A 219 -3.15 -2.02 -13.10
C ARG A 219 -4.51 -1.36 -12.81
N LEU A 220 -4.63 -0.68 -11.66
CA LEU A 220 -5.84 0.08 -11.32
C LEU A 220 -6.09 1.23 -12.30
N ALA A 221 -5.04 1.99 -12.63
CA ALA A 221 -5.13 3.07 -13.62
C ALA A 221 -5.53 2.55 -15.01
N GLU A 222 -4.98 1.41 -15.45
CA GLU A 222 -5.38 0.75 -16.70
C GLU A 222 -6.85 0.34 -16.71
N ALA A 223 -7.34 -0.27 -15.61
CA ALA A 223 -8.74 -0.68 -15.48
C ALA A 223 -9.70 0.53 -15.51
N ALA A 224 -9.36 1.61 -14.81
CA ALA A 224 -10.13 2.85 -14.79
C ALA A 224 -10.20 3.50 -16.19
N LEU A 225 -9.07 3.55 -16.91
CA LEU A 225 -9.03 4.12 -18.26
C LEU A 225 -9.80 3.27 -19.29
N ARG A 226 -9.76 1.93 -19.19
CA ARG A 226 -10.46 1.02 -20.11
C ARG A 226 -11.97 1.01 -19.94
N SER A 227 -12.46 1.14 -18.70
CA SER A 227 -13.90 1.11 -18.43
C SER A 227 -14.62 2.38 -18.90
N GLY A 228 -13.88 3.44 -19.30
CA GLY A 228 -14.44 4.76 -19.57
C GLY A 228 -15.08 5.40 -18.33
N ALA A 229 -15.01 4.73 -17.18
CA ALA A 229 -15.54 5.19 -15.93
C ALA A 229 -14.59 6.27 -15.41
N GLY A 230 -14.94 7.52 -15.65
CA GLY A 230 -14.49 8.64 -14.82
C GLY A 230 -15.02 8.58 -13.38
N GLN A 231 -15.20 7.38 -12.82
CA GLN A 231 -15.81 7.12 -11.52
C GLN A 231 -14.91 6.20 -10.70
N ALA A 232 -13.83 6.78 -10.18
CA ALA A 232 -13.41 6.46 -8.82
C ALA A 232 -13.95 7.53 -7.85
N SER A 233 -15.17 8.02 -8.10
CA SER A 233 -15.83 9.02 -7.27
C SER A 233 -16.24 8.48 -5.89
N ASP A 234 -16.12 7.18 -5.64
CA ASP A 234 -16.58 6.60 -4.37
C ASP A 234 -15.51 6.61 -3.27
N ILE A 235 -14.31 7.14 -3.56
CA ILE A 235 -13.22 7.29 -2.57
C ILE A 235 -13.13 8.75 -2.06
N ALA A 236 -13.76 9.72 -2.73
CA ALA A 236 -13.67 11.14 -2.39
C ALA A 236 -15.06 11.78 -2.30
N GLU A 237 -15.70 11.65 -1.13
CA GLU A 237 -16.98 12.25 -0.73
C GLU A 237 -18.20 12.06 -1.69
N PRO A 238 -19.41 11.80 -1.17
CA PRO A 238 -20.62 11.78 -2.00
C PRO A 238 -20.84 13.15 -2.67
N GLY A 239 -20.59 13.26 -3.98
CA GLY A 239 -20.95 14.42 -4.79
C GLY A 239 -19.84 15.06 -5.63
N VAL A 240 -18.58 14.63 -5.51
CA VAL A 240 -17.47 15.18 -6.32
C VAL A 240 -17.04 14.19 -7.39
N VAL A 241 -17.56 14.35 -8.62
CA VAL A 241 -17.08 13.59 -9.78
C VAL A 241 -15.78 14.23 -10.29
N ALA A 242 -14.64 13.77 -9.79
CA ALA A 242 -13.36 14.06 -10.42
C ALA A 242 -13.33 13.31 -11.76
N ARG A 243 -13.41 14.03 -12.89
CA ARG A 243 -13.23 13.41 -14.22
C ARG A 243 -11.76 13.01 -14.39
N TRP A 244 -11.52 11.71 -14.50
CA TRP A 244 -10.21 11.06 -14.61
C TRP A 244 -9.42 11.40 -15.86
N SER A 245 -10.09 11.89 -16.90
CA SER A 245 -9.44 12.37 -18.11
C SER A 245 -9.48 13.89 -18.13
N SER A 246 -8.30 14.50 -18.25
CA SER A 246 -8.28 15.75 -18.98
C SER A 246 -8.74 15.39 -20.40
N ALA A 247 -9.77 16.04 -20.93
CA ALA A 247 -10.25 15.81 -22.30
C ALA A 247 -9.17 16.09 -23.40
N TRP A 248 -7.95 16.43 -22.96
CA TRP A 248 -6.82 16.94 -23.72
C TRP A 248 -5.67 15.92 -23.83
N VAL A 249 -5.63 14.89 -22.97
CA VAL A 249 -4.57 13.86 -22.94
C VAL A 249 -5.20 12.48 -23.16
N GLY A 250 -4.80 11.78 -24.21
CA GLY A 250 -5.31 10.43 -24.53
C GLY A 250 -4.85 9.37 -23.52
N PRO A 251 -5.59 8.24 -23.37
CA PRO A 251 -5.33 7.22 -22.35
C PRO A 251 -3.94 6.57 -22.46
N GLU A 252 -3.40 6.41 -23.67
CA GLU A 252 -2.05 5.86 -23.88
C GLU A 252 -0.96 6.74 -23.27
N ARG A 253 -1.14 8.07 -23.37
CA ARG A 253 -0.19 9.04 -22.82
C ARG A 253 -0.26 9.08 -21.30
N GLU A 254 -1.46 8.98 -20.73
CA GLU A 254 -1.64 8.87 -19.28
C GLU A 254 -0.92 7.64 -18.71
N LEU A 255 -1.06 6.48 -19.37
CA LEU A 255 -0.37 5.25 -18.96
C LEU A 255 1.16 5.35 -19.11
N ALA A 256 1.65 5.97 -20.18
CA ALA A 256 3.09 6.19 -20.35
C ALA A 256 3.67 7.09 -19.25
N MET A 257 2.93 8.14 -18.87
CA MET A 257 3.33 9.06 -17.81
C MET A 257 3.31 8.39 -16.43
N ALA A 258 2.29 7.57 -16.16
CA ALA A 258 2.21 6.78 -14.92
C ALA A 258 3.37 5.77 -14.81
N ARG A 259 3.68 5.02 -15.88
CA ARG A 259 4.83 4.10 -15.93
C ARG A 259 6.15 4.82 -15.68
N TRP A 260 6.35 5.96 -16.32
CA TRP A 260 7.55 6.77 -16.13
C TRP A 260 7.66 7.26 -14.68
N TYR A 261 6.62 7.90 -14.14
CA TYR A 261 6.66 8.47 -12.79
C TYR A 261 6.86 7.41 -11.70
N LEU A 262 6.07 6.33 -11.73
CA LEU A 262 6.21 5.23 -10.77
C LEU A 262 7.56 4.51 -10.93
N GLY A 263 7.98 4.32 -12.18
CA GLY A 263 9.26 3.71 -12.52
C GLY A 263 10.46 4.48 -11.95
N GLU A 264 10.49 5.80 -12.14
CA GLU A 264 11.57 6.66 -11.62
C GLU A 264 11.63 6.64 -10.09
N ARG A 265 10.48 6.62 -9.39
CA ARG A 265 10.46 6.56 -7.92
C ARG A 265 11.00 5.25 -7.38
N VAL A 266 10.58 4.11 -7.95
CA VAL A 266 11.09 2.80 -7.54
C VAL A 266 12.57 2.65 -7.92
N ALA A 267 12.99 3.15 -9.08
CA ALA A 267 14.40 3.15 -9.48
C ALA A 267 15.26 4.01 -8.55
N ALA A 268 14.77 5.19 -8.13
CA ALA A 268 15.44 6.03 -7.15
C ALA A 268 15.52 5.35 -5.78
N ALA A 269 14.45 4.68 -5.34
CA ALA A 269 14.46 3.87 -4.11
C ALA A 269 15.48 2.73 -4.19
N ALA A 270 15.57 2.03 -5.33
CA ALA A 270 16.56 0.99 -5.56
C ALA A 270 18.00 1.56 -5.53
N ALA A 271 18.22 2.75 -6.08
CA ALA A 271 19.51 3.42 -6.07
C ALA A 271 19.92 3.92 -4.67
N ALA A 272 18.95 4.30 -3.84
CA ALA A 272 19.18 4.63 -2.42
C ALA A 272 19.62 3.40 -1.60
N GLY A 273 19.29 2.18 -2.06
CA GLY A 273 19.78 0.92 -1.53
C GLY A 273 19.60 0.80 -0.02
N ASP A 274 20.72 0.86 0.70
CA ASP A 274 20.75 0.68 2.15
C ASP A 274 20.47 1.93 3.01
N ASP A 275 20.00 3.02 2.41
CA ASP A 275 19.52 4.19 3.15
C ASP A 275 17.98 4.29 3.11
N LEU A 276 17.29 3.83 4.17
CA LEU A 276 15.81 3.91 4.24
C LEU A 276 15.29 5.35 4.36
N THR A 277 16.10 6.27 4.87
CA THR A 277 15.74 7.69 4.90
C THR A 277 15.78 8.29 3.50
N ALA A 278 16.79 7.94 2.70
CA ALA A 278 16.82 8.29 1.28
C ALA A 278 15.70 7.60 0.50
N VAL A 279 15.39 6.32 0.78
CA VAL A 279 14.23 5.63 0.19
C VAL A 279 12.94 6.38 0.51
N ALA A 280 12.69 6.73 1.77
CA ALA A 280 11.50 7.48 2.18
C ALA A 280 11.38 8.82 1.43
N ALA A 281 12.50 9.53 1.23
CA ALA A 281 12.51 10.79 0.48
C ALA A 281 12.08 10.63 -0.98
N THR A 282 12.40 9.50 -1.63
CA THR A 282 11.88 9.19 -2.99
C THR A 282 10.37 8.95 -3.01
N GLN A 283 9.81 8.61 -1.85
CA GLN A 283 8.39 8.36 -1.66
C GLN A 283 7.61 9.58 -1.16
N ALA A 284 8.28 10.71 -0.90
CA ALA A 284 7.60 11.96 -0.56
C ALA A 284 6.79 12.49 -1.75
N LEU A 285 5.62 13.09 -1.45
CA LEU A 285 4.84 13.80 -2.46
C LEU A 285 5.46 15.18 -2.73
N PRO A 286 5.47 15.68 -3.99
CA PRO A 286 5.92 17.04 -4.28
C PRO A 286 5.08 18.09 -3.54
N ALA A 287 5.73 19.16 -3.08
CA ALA A 287 5.06 20.25 -2.36
C ALA A 287 4.06 21.07 -3.20
N GLU A 288 4.16 21.01 -4.54
CA GLU A 288 3.27 21.71 -5.47
C GLU A 288 2.16 20.78 -5.99
N THR A 289 1.15 20.52 -5.15
CA THR A 289 0.00 19.66 -5.48
C THR A 289 -1.02 20.29 -6.43
N ASP A 290 -0.87 21.59 -6.74
CA ASP A 290 -1.85 22.40 -7.48
C ASP A 290 -1.70 22.33 -9.00
N ALA A 291 -0.66 21.65 -9.49
CA ALA A 291 -0.39 21.52 -10.93
C ALA A 291 -0.79 20.16 -11.53
N LEU A 292 -1.07 19.11 -10.76
CA LEU A 292 -1.15 17.71 -11.24
C LEU A 292 -2.51 17.34 -11.89
N PRO A 293 -2.56 16.74 -13.11
CA PRO A 293 -3.77 16.15 -13.69
C PRO A 293 -4.37 15.01 -12.86
N ALA A 294 -5.69 14.81 -12.98
CA ALA A 294 -6.47 13.87 -12.15
C ALA A 294 -6.20 12.37 -12.38
N SER A 295 -5.59 11.98 -13.50
CA SER A 295 -5.01 10.65 -13.77
C SER A 295 -3.70 10.39 -13.01
N LEU A 296 -2.91 11.46 -12.80
CA LEU A 296 -1.62 11.50 -12.08
C LEU A 296 -1.78 11.51 -10.56
N LEU A 297 -3.03 11.51 -10.14
CA LEU A 297 -3.51 11.36 -8.81
C LEU A 297 -4.66 10.35 -8.89
N VAL A 298 -4.31 9.09 -9.14
CA VAL A 298 -4.45 8.05 -8.09
C VAL A 298 -3.94 8.68 -6.76
N ARG A 299 -4.75 9.64 -6.26
CA ARG A 299 -4.39 10.82 -5.47
C ARG A 299 -4.07 10.35 -4.08
N SER A 300 -2.78 10.20 -3.78
CA SER A 300 -2.30 9.40 -2.64
C SER A 300 -2.70 7.94 -2.81
N LEU A 301 -1.75 7.02 -2.79
CA LEU A 301 -2.06 5.62 -2.56
C LEU A 301 -2.44 5.43 -1.09
N ALA A 302 -3.47 6.13 -0.60
CA ALA A 302 -4.05 6.13 0.76
C ALA A 302 -3.08 6.25 1.96
N VAL A 303 -1.77 6.28 1.72
CA VAL A 303 -0.71 6.07 2.68
C VAL A 303 0.44 6.99 2.25
N ASP A 304 0.85 7.86 3.16
CA ASP A 304 2.09 8.60 3.02
C ASP A 304 3.25 7.60 2.94
N GLY A 305 3.75 7.35 1.72
CA GLY A 305 4.80 6.37 1.48
C GLY A 305 6.11 6.70 2.17
N ALA A 306 6.40 7.99 2.41
CA ALA A 306 7.54 8.38 3.21
C ALA A 306 7.33 7.98 4.68
N SER A 307 6.15 8.27 5.24
CA SER A 307 5.80 7.84 6.61
C SER A 307 5.77 6.32 6.75
N ALA A 308 5.21 5.58 5.79
CA ALA A 308 5.20 4.12 5.82
C ALA A 308 6.62 3.54 5.82
N VAL A 309 7.53 4.06 4.99
CA VAL A 309 8.94 3.62 5.00
C VAL A 309 9.61 3.98 6.33
N ALA A 310 9.30 5.14 6.92
CA ALA A 310 9.81 5.52 8.24
C ALA A 310 9.33 4.56 9.35
N ASP A 311 8.05 4.16 9.33
CA ASP A 311 7.49 3.19 10.27
C ASP A 311 8.11 1.79 10.10
N MET A 312 8.34 1.36 8.85
CA MET A 312 9.07 0.13 8.54
C MET A 312 10.50 0.19 9.09
N GLN A 313 11.19 1.33 8.91
CA GLN A 313 12.54 1.56 9.44
C GLN A 313 12.56 1.48 10.98
N ALA A 314 11.60 2.12 11.65
CA ALA A 314 11.48 2.06 13.11
C ALA A 314 11.24 0.61 13.60
N THR A 315 10.39 -0.14 12.90
CA THR A 315 10.13 -1.55 13.20
C THR A 315 11.38 -2.42 13.02
N LEU A 316 12.14 -2.23 11.94
CA LEU A 316 13.40 -2.95 11.69
C LEU A 316 14.43 -2.69 12.81
N ALA A 317 14.57 -1.43 13.23
CA ALA A 317 15.47 -1.05 14.30
C ALA A 317 15.07 -1.70 15.64
N ALA A 318 13.78 -1.72 15.97
CA ALA A 318 13.27 -2.37 17.17
C ALA A 318 13.53 -3.88 17.15
N TYR A 319 13.30 -4.55 16.01
CA TYR A 319 13.55 -5.99 15.87
C TYR A 319 15.04 -6.33 16.00
N ALA A 320 15.92 -5.54 15.36
CA ALA A 320 17.36 -5.74 15.45
C ALA A 320 17.88 -5.56 16.89
N ALA A 321 17.36 -4.55 17.61
CA ALA A 321 17.70 -4.33 19.02
C ALA A 321 17.26 -5.51 19.90
N ARG A 322 16.05 -6.05 19.68
CA ARG A 322 15.53 -7.19 20.44
C ARG A 322 16.34 -8.46 20.18
N LEU A 323 16.62 -8.78 18.91
CA LEU A 323 17.35 -9.99 18.53
C LEU A 323 18.85 -9.92 18.87
N GLY A 324 19.42 -8.72 18.99
CA GLY A 324 20.79 -8.50 19.43
C GLY A 324 20.99 -8.46 20.94
N ALA A 325 19.92 -8.35 21.73
CA ALA A 325 19.99 -8.38 23.19
C ALA A 325 20.20 -9.81 23.71
N PRO A 326 21.09 -10.04 24.70
CA PRO A 326 21.21 -11.34 25.34
C PRO A 326 19.87 -11.71 26.03
N PRO A 327 19.50 -13.01 26.04
CA PRO A 327 18.24 -13.49 26.62
C PRO A 327 18.13 -13.24 28.12
#